data_AF-A0AAN8S8X2-F1
#
_entry.id   AF-A0AAN8S8X2-F1
#
_cell.length_a   1.000
_cell.length_b   1.000
_cell.length_c   1.000
_cell.angle_alpha   90.00
_cell.angle_beta   90.00
_cell.angle_gamma   90.00
#
_symmetry.space_group_name_H-M   'P 1'
#
loop_
_entity.id
_entity.type
_entity.pdbx_description
1 polymer ?
#
loop_
_entity_poly.entity_id
_entity_poly.type
_entity_poly.pdbx_seq_one_letter_code
_entity_poly.pdbx_strand_id
1 'polypeptide(L)'
;MEIFHDNFALPSDHSERQVPDDLLCLLLRFAAHTGDLSCNKYLTAIVSGKETHGVLFASDHIFEKNYYENHNSTHFRVCICEKLVCLRKCCPLGQAFVNNTCNPHNLDIEPNVYGDDLSLIADYGVSNFHRIYGDTCLQKSFQLEPEIYPSDEHYLMLNGTLVLPNDNAAYDASQFCFENVLKAETGGVAEKVLRAFICFPEVTETEDRMIVYPIGMIISMPFLLATFIVYSLPELRNLHGKNLMSEVAALLTAYIVLVTTQLAGHAISDSLCVTFGKNCSIKCSIVLELCTSSLSVVSSSLGYLLSPPKHLSLTHYPVSQYYEIKELG
;
A
#
# COMPACT_ATOMS: atom_id res chain seq x y z
N MET A 1 -4.94 37.67 -77.69
CA MET A 1 -4.74 36.96 -76.41
C MET A 1 -6.14 36.64 -75.91
N GLU A 2 -6.67 35.53 -76.42
CA GLU A 2 -8.08 35.09 -76.51
C GLU A 2 -8.58 34.60 -75.14
N ILE A 3 -9.77 34.93 -74.59
CA ILE A 3 -11.20 34.89 -74.98
C ILE A 3 -11.85 33.49 -74.91
N PHE A 4 -12.71 33.35 -73.88
CA PHE A 4 -13.99 32.61 -73.70
C PHE A 4 -14.19 31.18 -74.23
N HIS A 5 -14.75 30.29 -73.38
CA HIS A 5 -16.13 29.77 -73.52
C HIS A 5 -16.58 28.88 -72.34
N ASP A 6 -17.89 28.94 -72.06
CA ASP A 6 -18.69 28.16 -71.11
C ASP A 6 -18.62 26.62 -71.26
N ASN A 7 -18.85 25.87 -70.17
CA ASN A 7 -19.93 24.87 -70.03
C ASN A 7 -19.89 24.07 -68.69
N PHE A 8 -20.96 24.23 -67.89
CA PHE A 8 -21.81 23.18 -67.29
C PHE A 8 -21.23 21.81 -66.86
N ALA A 9 -21.26 21.51 -65.55
CA ALA A 9 -21.86 20.29 -64.93
C ALA A 9 -21.68 20.24 -63.39
N LEU A 10 -22.81 20.05 -62.68
CA LEU A 10 -23.00 19.77 -61.23
C LEU A 10 -22.91 18.23 -60.95
N PRO A 11 -23.21 17.68 -59.74
CA PRO A 11 -22.76 17.98 -58.35
C PRO A 11 -22.46 16.69 -57.52
N SER A 12 -21.83 16.83 -56.34
CA SER A 12 -21.98 16.04 -55.08
C SER A 12 -20.73 16.29 -54.22
N ASP A 13 -20.79 16.65 -52.94
CA ASP A 13 -21.36 15.89 -51.84
C ASP A 13 -21.56 16.81 -50.60
N HIS A 14 -22.61 16.52 -49.83
CA HIS A 14 -23.04 17.24 -48.64
C HIS A 14 -22.05 17.01 -47.48
N SER A 15 -21.56 18.10 -46.88
CA SER A 15 -21.03 18.08 -45.52
C SER A 15 -22.15 18.50 -44.57
N GLU A 16 -22.82 17.52 -43.96
CA GLU A 16 -23.75 17.76 -42.86
C GLU A 16 -23.42 16.82 -41.69
N ARG A 17 -22.52 17.35 -40.86
CA ARG A 17 -22.30 17.12 -39.43
C ARG A 17 -23.19 16.04 -38.78
N GLN A 18 -22.66 14.82 -38.75
CA GLN A 18 -23.18 13.69 -37.97
C GLN A 18 -22.99 13.96 -36.47
N VAL A 19 -24.09 14.01 -35.72
CA VAL A 19 -24.13 14.01 -34.25
C VAL A 19 -23.92 12.56 -33.80
N PRO A 20 -22.90 12.24 -32.98
CA PRO A 20 -22.67 10.86 -32.57
C PRO A 20 -23.69 10.41 -31.53
N ASP A 21 -24.10 9.15 -31.65
CA ASP A 21 -25.11 8.38 -30.91
C ASP A 21 -24.88 8.26 -29.37
N ASP A 22 -24.04 9.11 -28.77
CA ASP A 22 -23.66 9.03 -27.36
C ASP A 22 -24.70 9.62 -26.40
N LEU A 23 -25.53 10.57 -26.86
CA LEU A 23 -26.50 11.24 -25.99
C LEU A 23 -27.71 10.34 -25.66
N LEU A 24 -28.10 9.45 -26.58
CA LEU A 24 -29.18 8.48 -26.34
C LEU A 24 -28.71 7.37 -25.39
N CYS A 25 -27.44 6.96 -25.47
CA CYS A 25 -26.81 6.04 -24.50
C CYS A 25 -26.67 6.67 -23.11
N LEU A 26 -26.31 7.97 -23.02
CA LEU A 26 -26.28 8.67 -21.74
C LEU A 26 -27.68 8.78 -21.11
N LEU A 27 -28.71 9.13 -21.88
CA LEU A 27 -30.08 9.25 -21.38
C LEU A 27 -30.71 7.88 -21.03
N LEU A 28 -30.35 6.80 -21.73
CA LEU A 28 -30.77 5.44 -21.38
C LEU A 28 -30.05 4.89 -20.14
N ARG A 29 -28.85 5.38 -19.78
CA ARG A 29 -28.21 5.06 -18.49
C ARG A 29 -28.89 5.75 -17.29
N PHE A 30 -29.65 6.82 -17.50
CA PHE A 30 -30.46 7.43 -16.44
C PHE A 30 -31.82 6.74 -16.22
N ALA A 31 -32.22 5.80 -17.08
CA ALA A 31 -33.50 5.08 -16.98
C ALA A 31 -33.37 3.61 -16.50
N ALA A 32 -32.21 3.22 -15.96
CA ALA A 32 -31.98 1.93 -15.32
C ALA A 32 -31.48 2.11 -13.88
N HIS A 33 -32.22 2.87 -13.06
CA HIS A 33 -32.15 2.70 -11.60
C HIS A 33 -33.08 1.55 -11.22
N THR A 34 -32.64 0.32 -11.47
CA THR A 34 -33.16 -0.82 -10.69
C THR A 34 -32.74 -0.54 -9.25
N GLY A 35 -33.71 -0.30 -8.37
CA GLY A 35 -33.50 0.17 -7.00
C GLY A 35 -32.41 -0.61 -6.29
N ASP A 36 -31.25 0.04 -6.10
CA ASP A 36 -30.19 -0.47 -5.27
C ASP A 36 -30.60 -0.32 -3.80
N LEU A 37 -30.07 -1.19 -2.96
CA LEU A 37 -30.33 -1.17 -1.53
C LEU A 37 -29.77 0.14 -0.96
N SER A 38 -30.51 0.81 -0.07
CA SER A 38 -30.04 2.10 0.50
C SER A 38 -28.86 1.96 1.47
N CYS A 39 -28.54 0.75 1.90
CA CYS A 39 -27.39 0.48 2.75
C CYS A 39 -26.29 -0.27 2.00
N ASN A 40 -25.09 -0.23 2.55
CA ASN A 40 -23.98 -1.03 2.08
C ASN A 40 -24.36 -2.53 2.10
N LYS A 41 -24.08 -3.26 1.01
CA LYS A 41 -24.31 -4.71 0.91
C LYS A 41 -23.63 -5.50 2.02
N TYR A 42 -22.50 -5.04 2.54
CA TYR A 42 -21.81 -5.63 3.69
C TYR A 42 -22.47 -5.32 5.04
N LEU A 43 -23.54 -4.51 5.08
CA LEU A 43 -24.33 -4.28 6.30
C LEU A 43 -25.66 -5.07 6.27
N THR A 44 -25.72 -6.08 5.40
CA THR A 44 -26.92 -6.88 5.17
C THR A 44 -26.83 -8.29 5.74
N ALA A 45 -28.01 -8.87 6.02
CA ALA A 45 -28.15 -10.28 6.33
C ALA A 45 -29.31 -10.88 5.55
N ILE A 46 -29.26 -12.20 5.32
CA ILE A 46 -30.34 -12.95 4.70
C ILE A 46 -31.27 -13.44 5.81
N VAL A 47 -32.53 -13.04 5.75
CA VAL A 47 -33.54 -13.38 6.75
C VAL A 47 -34.78 -13.96 6.08
N SER A 48 -35.46 -14.87 6.78
CA SER A 48 -36.81 -15.29 6.40
C SER A 48 -37.81 -14.22 6.82
N GLY A 49 -38.76 -13.91 5.94
CA GLY A 49 -39.74 -12.87 6.21
C GLY A 49 -40.95 -12.94 5.30
N LYS A 50 -41.91 -12.05 5.54
CA LYS A 50 -43.10 -11.91 4.71
C LYS A 50 -43.26 -10.46 4.27
N GLU A 51 -43.36 -10.27 2.96
CA GLU A 51 -43.64 -8.97 2.34
C GLU A 51 -45.15 -8.77 2.22
N THR A 52 -45.63 -7.56 2.49
CA THR A 52 -47.04 -7.16 2.38
C THR A 52 -47.11 -5.68 2.04
N HIS A 53 -47.67 -5.34 0.86
CA HIS A 53 -47.86 -3.96 0.39
C HIS A 53 -46.59 -3.09 0.40
N GLY A 54 -45.44 -3.62 -0.01
CA GLY A 54 -44.17 -2.88 -0.08
C GLY A 54 -43.39 -2.81 1.23
N VAL A 55 -43.85 -3.52 2.27
CA VAL A 55 -43.22 -3.58 3.60
C VAL A 55 -42.87 -5.03 3.92
N LEU A 56 -41.64 -5.26 4.40
CA LEU A 56 -41.16 -6.57 4.82
C LEU A 56 -41.15 -6.69 6.35
N PHE A 57 -41.75 -7.77 6.85
CA PHE A 57 -41.68 -8.17 8.25
C PHE A 57 -40.69 -9.33 8.39
N ALA A 58 -39.56 -9.09 9.07
CA ALA A 58 -38.50 -10.08 9.24
C ALA A 58 -37.71 -9.83 10.53
N SER A 59 -37.34 -10.90 11.24
CA SER A 59 -36.52 -10.85 12.47
C SER A 59 -37.06 -9.88 13.52
N ASP A 60 -38.37 -9.82 13.74
CA ASP A 60 -39.07 -8.87 14.64
C ASP A 60 -38.93 -7.38 14.28
N HIS A 61 -38.45 -7.07 13.08
CA HIS A 61 -38.29 -5.72 12.56
C HIS A 61 -39.07 -5.51 11.26
N ILE A 62 -39.30 -4.24 10.95
CA ILE A 62 -40.01 -3.79 9.75
C ILE A 62 -39.01 -3.10 8.82
N PHE A 63 -38.98 -3.52 7.56
CA PHE A 63 -38.13 -2.95 6.51
C PHE A 63 -38.98 -2.36 5.39
N GLU A 64 -38.69 -1.11 5.02
CA GLU A 64 -39.31 -0.43 3.88
C GLU A 64 -38.65 -0.84 2.57
N LYS A 65 -39.30 -0.55 1.43
CA LYS A 65 -38.94 -1.05 0.09
C LYS A 65 -37.48 -0.88 -0.32
N ASN A 66 -36.78 0.14 0.18
CA ASN A 66 -35.38 0.42 -0.16
C ASN A 66 -34.35 -0.26 0.77
N TYR A 67 -34.81 -0.91 1.84
CA TYR A 67 -33.96 -1.57 2.85
C TYR A 67 -34.01 -3.10 2.76
N TYR A 68 -34.69 -3.65 1.76
CA TYR A 68 -34.67 -5.07 1.47
C TYR A 68 -34.70 -5.35 -0.02
N GLU A 69 -34.09 -6.47 -0.40
CA GLU A 69 -34.21 -7.06 -1.72
C GLU A 69 -34.66 -8.52 -1.61
N ASN A 70 -35.34 -9.01 -2.64
CA ASN A 70 -35.73 -10.41 -2.69
C ASN A 70 -34.49 -11.27 -2.98
N HIS A 71 -34.20 -12.23 -2.10
CA HIS A 71 -33.14 -13.20 -2.32
C HIS A 71 -33.73 -14.52 -2.85
N ASN A 72 -34.85 -14.96 -2.29
CA ASN A 72 -35.62 -16.10 -2.74
C ASN A 72 -37.11 -15.93 -2.33
N SER A 73 -37.97 -16.89 -2.68
CA SER A 73 -39.42 -16.80 -2.40
C SER A 73 -39.76 -16.58 -0.91
N THR A 74 -38.91 -17.06 0.01
CA THR A 74 -39.10 -16.93 1.47
C THR A 74 -38.02 -16.12 2.17
N HIS A 75 -36.94 -15.79 1.46
CA HIS A 75 -35.75 -15.16 2.04
C HIS A 75 -35.48 -13.81 1.38
N PHE A 76 -35.12 -12.83 2.19
CA PHE A 76 -34.86 -11.46 1.78
C PHE A 76 -33.48 -11.06 2.31
N ARG A 77 -32.71 -10.32 1.51
CA ARG A 77 -31.52 -9.64 1.99
C ARG A 77 -31.98 -8.30 2.54
N VAL A 78 -31.69 -8.03 3.81
CA VAL A 78 -32.16 -6.82 4.51
C VAL A 78 -30.98 -6.06 5.10
N CYS A 79 -31.11 -4.73 5.19
CA CYS A 79 -30.19 -3.83 5.87
C CYS A 79 -30.27 -3.99 7.40
N ILE A 80 -29.83 -5.13 7.92
CA ILE A 80 -30.03 -5.49 9.33
C ILE A 80 -29.27 -4.54 10.27
N CYS A 81 -28.10 -4.05 9.86
CA CYS A 81 -27.26 -3.20 10.70
C CYS A 81 -27.74 -1.75 10.81
N GLU A 82 -28.76 -1.36 10.02
CA GLU A 82 -29.48 -0.09 10.20
C GLU A 82 -30.50 -0.14 11.34
N LYS A 83 -30.84 -1.36 11.80
CA LYS A 83 -31.80 -1.60 12.89
C LYS A 83 -31.13 -2.14 14.14
N LEU A 84 -30.06 -2.92 13.98
CA LEU A 84 -29.33 -3.59 15.05
C LEU A 84 -27.85 -3.22 15.01
N VAL A 85 -27.20 -3.24 16.17
CA VAL A 85 -25.75 -3.09 16.23
C VAL A 85 -25.10 -4.37 15.74
N CYS A 86 -24.27 -4.29 14.71
CA CYS A 86 -23.66 -5.46 14.09
C CYS A 86 -22.22 -5.70 14.56
N LEU A 87 -21.86 -6.98 14.68
CA LEU A 87 -20.49 -7.44 14.83
C LEU A 87 -20.17 -8.41 13.70
N ARG A 88 -19.10 -8.13 12.95
CA ARG A 88 -18.72 -8.94 11.80
C ARG A 88 -17.65 -9.97 12.16
N LYS A 89 -17.91 -11.23 11.79
CA LYS A 89 -16.95 -12.32 11.82
C LYS A 89 -16.38 -12.55 10.42
N CYS A 90 -15.05 -12.67 10.30
CA CYS A 90 -14.40 -12.79 8.99
C CYS A 90 -14.77 -14.11 8.29
N CYS A 91 -14.66 -15.25 8.98
CA CYS A 91 -15.03 -16.54 8.40
C CYS A 91 -16.54 -16.81 8.54
N PRO A 92 -17.11 -17.64 7.65
CA PRO A 92 -18.47 -18.12 7.77
C PRO A 92 -18.77 -18.79 9.12
N LEU A 93 -20.06 -18.95 9.42
CA LEU A 93 -20.52 -19.68 10.59
C LEU A 93 -19.92 -21.10 10.61
N GLY A 94 -19.41 -21.52 11.78
CA GLY A 94 -18.80 -22.85 11.96
C GLY A 94 -17.41 -23.00 11.34
N GLN A 95 -16.73 -21.90 11.03
CA GLN A 95 -15.34 -21.88 10.56
C GLN A 95 -14.48 -20.92 11.40
N ALA A 96 -13.16 -21.08 11.38
CA ALA A 96 -12.19 -20.15 11.98
C ALA A 96 -10.97 -19.99 11.06
N PHE A 97 -10.12 -19.00 11.32
CA PHE A 97 -8.96 -18.72 10.48
C PHE A 97 -7.78 -19.61 10.89
N VAL A 98 -7.49 -20.60 10.06
CA VAL A 98 -6.42 -21.59 10.27
C VAL A 98 -5.47 -21.53 9.07
N ASN A 99 -4.17 -21.30 9.31
CA ASN A 99 -3.16 -21.25 8.25
C ASN A 99 -3.58 -20.37 7.04
N ASN A 100 -4.02 -19.14 7.33
CA ASN A 100 -4.47 -18.15 6.33
C ASN A 100 -5.74 -18.50 5.54
N THR A 101 -6.50 -19.51 5.97
CA THR A 101 -7.75 -19.91 5.32
C THR A 101 -8.84 -20.20 6.33
N CYS A 102 -10.09 -19.94 5.95
CA CYS A 102 -11.24 -20.29 6.78
C CYS A 102 -11.49 -21.80 6.69
N ASN A 103 -11.30 -22.49 7.82
CA ASN A 103 -11.49 -23.93 7.93
C ASN A 103 -12.56 -24.27 8.97
N PRO A 104 -13.29 -25.39 8.82
CA PRO A 104 -14.31 -25.80 9.78
C PRO A 104 -13.79 -25.84 11.22
N HIS A 105 -14.43 -25.09 12.10
CA HIS A 105 -14.07 -25.00 13.51
C HIS A 105 -15.24 -24.46 14.34
N ASN A 106 -15.45 -25.01 15.54
CA ASN A 106 -16.53 -24.59 16.45
C ASN A 106 -16.10 -23.44 17.37
N LEU A 107 -15.50 -22.39 16.81
CA LEU A 107 -15.13 -21.20 17.57
C LEU A 107 -15.95 -20.00 17.10
N ASP A 108 -16.46 -19.26 18.08
CA ASP A 108 -17.12 -17.98 17.86
C ASP A 108 -16.22 -16.84 18.37
N ILE A 109 -16.52 -15.62 17.95
CA ILE A 109 -15.78 -14.42 18.33
C ILE A 109 -16.38 -13.80 19.59
N GLU A 110 -15.50 -13.39 20.50
CA GLU A 110 -15.87 -12.75 21.76
C GLU A 110 -14.89 -11.60 22.05
N PRO A 111 -15.00 -10.47 21.31
CA PRO A 111 -14.16 -9.30 21.53
C PRO A 111 -14.55 -8.56 22.82
N ASN A 112 -13.57 -7.90 23.42
CA ASN A 112 -13.79 -6.94 24.49
C ASN A 112 -14.48 -5.69 23.94
N VAL A 113 -15.44 -5.16 24.69
CA VAL A 113 -16.27 -4.01 24.29
C VAL A 113 -16.02 -2.85 25.23
N TYR A 114 -15.96 -1.65 24.67
CA TYR A 114 -15.60 -0.43 25.38
C TYR A 114 -16.69 0.64 25.28
N GLY A 115 -16.81 1.43 26.35
CA GLY A 115 -17.69 2.60 26.40
C GLY A 115 -17.07 3.84 25.75
N ASP A 116 -17.81 4.94 25.73
CA ASP A 116 -17.37 6.22 25.15
C ASP A 116 -16.13 6.81 25.84
N ASP A 117 -15.90 6.43 27.10
CA ASP A 117 -14.73 6.80 27.89
C ASP A 117 -13.54 5.83 27.73
N LEU A 118 -13.61 4.92 26.76
CA LEU A 118 -12.64 3.83 26.54
C LEU A 118 -12.49 2.89 27.74
N SER A 119 -13.46 2.87 28.66
CA SER A 119 -13.48 1.90 29.74
C SER A 119 -14.01 0.55 29.26
N LEU A 120 -13.38 -0.53 29.72
CA LEU A 120 -13.82 -1.89 29.42
C LEU A 120 -15.18 -2.14 30.08
N ILE A 121 -16.16 -2.53 29.28
CA ILE A 121 -17.47 -2.95 29.78
C ILE A 121 -17.44 -4.46 29.95
N ALA A 122 -17.10 -4.89 31.17
CA ALA A 122 -17.13 -6.30 31.54
C ALA A 122 -18.53 -6.88 31.34
N ASP A 123 -18.59 -8.14 30.91
CA ASP A 123 -19.83 -8.91 30.69
C ASP A 123 -20.80 -8.31 29.65
N TYR A 124 -20.33 -7.43 28.77
CA TYR A 124 -21.11 -7.04 27.59
C TYR A 124 -21.23 -8.26 26.67
N GLY A 125 -22.31 -9.01 26.84
CA GLY A 125 -22.55 -10.23 26.09
C GLY A 125 -22.55 -9.96 24.60
N VAL A 126 -21.78 -10.74 23.85
CA VAL A 126 -21.75 -10.70 22.37
C VAL A 126 -23.16 -10.92 21.78
N SER A 127 -24.09 -11.48 22.55
CA SER A 127 -25.52 -11.58 22.24
C SER A 127 -26.21 -10.25 21.98
N ASN A 128 -25.64 -9.13 22.44
CA ASN A 128 -26.16 -7.79 22.19
C ASN A 128 -25.88 -7.31 20.75
N PHE A 129 -24.94 -7.96 20.05
CA PHE A 129 -24.65 -7.68 18.65
C PHE A 129 -25.35 -8.68 17.72
N HIS A 130 -25.87 -8.17 16.61
CA HIS A 130 -26.26 -9.01 15.49
C HIS A 130 -25.01 -9.48 14.73
N ARG A 131 -24.76 -10.79 14.70
CA ARG A 131 -23.60 -11.35 14.00
C ARG A 131 -23.83 -11.38 12.50
N ILE A 132 -22.93 -10.76 11.76
CA ILE A 132 -22.83 -10.89 10.31
C ILE A 132 -21.53 -11.61 9.95
N TYR A 133 -21.49 -12.28 8.81
CA TYR A 133 -20.41 -13.20 8.45
C TYR A 133 -19.83 -12.90 7.07
N GLY A 134 -18.55 -13.23 6.92
CA GLY A 134 -17.84 -13.22 5.64
C GLY A 134 -16.88 -12.04 5.51
N ASP A 135 -15.99 -12.18 4.53
CA ASP A 135 -15.04 -11.14 4.19
C ASP A 135 -15.75 -9.91 3.60
N THR A 136 -15.31 -8.74 4.03
CA THR A 136 -15.85 -7.44 3.63
C THR A 136 -14.87 -6.65 2.76
N CYS A 137 -13.61 -7.08 2.72
CA CYS A 137 -12.56 -6.39 2.01
C CYS A 137 -12.48 -6.87 0.56
N LEU A 138 -12.63 -5.95 -0.40
CA LEU A 138 -12.57 -6.27 -1.83
C LEU A 138 -11.15 -6.62 -2.32
N GLN A 139 -10.13 -6.06 -1.69
CA GLN A 139 -8.73 -6.20 -2.10
C GLN A 139 -7.90 -7.02 -1.11
N LYS A 140 -7.54 -6.39 0.01
CA LYS A 140 -6.74 -6.97 1.07
C LYS A 140 -7.22 -6.46 2.42
N SER A 141 -7.01 -7.28 3.43
CA SER A 141 -7.19 -6.91 4.83
C SER A 141 -5.83 -6.83 5.52
N PHE A 142 -5.76 -6.01 6.57
CA PHE A 142 -4.62 -5.89 7.46
C PHE A 142 -5.00 -6.44 8.83
N GLN A 143 -4.18 -7.36 9.37
CA GLN A 143 -4.38 -7.94 10.69
C GLN A 143 -3.74 -7.02 11.73
N LEU A 144 -4.53 -6.57 12.71
CA LEU A 144 -4.03 -5.76 13.82
C LEU A 144 -3.34 -6.65 14.87
N GLU A 145 -2.10 -6.30 15.24
CA GLU A 145 -1.29 -7.04 16.22
C GLU A 145 -0.79 -6.11 17.34
N PRO A 146 -1.68 -5.64 18.23
CA PRO A 146 -1.33 -4.67 19.28
C PRO A 146 -0.26 -5.16 20.25
N GLU A 147 -0.07 -6.49 20.38
CA GLU A 147 0.98 -7.06 21.23
C GLU A 147 2.38 -6.93 20.62
N ILE A 148 2.49 -6.78 19.30
CA ILE A 148 3.75 -6.60 18.57
C ILE A 148 3.94 -5.13 18.20
N TYR A 149 2.87 -4.48 17.73
CA TYR A 149 2.85 -3.10 17.27
C TYR A 149 1.85 -2.31 18.12
N PRO A 150 2.31 -1.55 19.14
CA PRO A 150 1.42 -0.73 19.97
C PRO A 150 0.59 0.30 19.19
N SER A 151 1.00 0.64 17.95
CA SER A 151 0.21 1.45 17.02
C SER A 151 -1.14 0.82 16.66
N ASP A 152 -1.22 -0.51 16.65
CA ASP A 152 -2.38 -1.30 16.22
C ASP A 152 -3.42 -1.49 17.35
N GLU A 153 -3.26 -0.74 18.45
CA GLU A 153 -4.23 -0.68 19.53
C GLU A 153 -5.61 -0.29 18.98
N HIS A 154 -6.64 -1.05 19.36
CA HIS A 154 -7.99 -0.87 18.84
C HIS A 154 -9.04 -1.22 19.89
N TYR A 155 -10.20 -0.57 19.75
CA TYR A 155 -11.31 -0.66 20.68
C TYR A 155 -12.62 -0.88 19.92
N LEU A 156 -13.32 -1.98 20.22
CA LEU A 156 -14.69 -2.19 19.74
C LEU A 156 -15.65 -1.44 20.65
N MET A 157 -16.36 -0.48 20.08
CA MET A 157 -17.28 0.39 20.80
C MET A 157 -18.68 -0.23 20.91
N LEU A 158 -19.48 0.22 21.89
CA LEU A 158 -20.89 -0.19 22.08
C LEU A 158 -21.78 -0.01 20.84
N ASN A 159 -21.46 0.96 20.00
CA ASN A 159 -22.20 1.23 18.76
C ASN A 159 -21.76 0.34 17.58
N GLY A 160 -20.87 -0.63 17.80
CA GLY A 160 -20.37 -1.56 16.78
C GLY A 160 -19.27 -0.99 15.88
N THR A 161 -18.74 0.20 16.20
CA THR A 161 -17.59 0.77 15.49
C THR A 161 -16.28 0.29 16.09
N LEU A 162 -15.28 0.05 15.24
CA LEU A 162 -13.92 -0.25 15.64
C LEU A 162 -13.08 1.03 15.58
N VAL A 163 -12.52 1.46 16.70
CA VAL A 163 -11.74 2.70 16.81
C VAL A 163 -10.27 2.37 16.97
N LEU A 164 -9.43 3.00 16.14
CA LEU A 164 -7.96 2.98 16.23
C LEU A 164 -7.50 4.38 16.68
N PRO A 165 -7.21 4.59 17.98
CA PRO A 165 -6.92 5.92 18.51
C PRO A 165 -5.61 6.51 17.97
N ASN A 166 -4.60 5.68 17.71
CA ASN A 166 -3.32 6.17 17.18
C ASN A 166 -3.44 6.76 15.78
N ASP A 167 -4.36 6.24 14.98
CA ASP A 167 -4.61 6.67 13.60
C ASP A 167 -5.74 7.71 13.50
N ASN A 168 -6.43 8.01 14.61
CA ASN A 168 -7.69 8.76 14.62
C ASN A 168 -8.72 8.22 13.61
N ALA A 169 -8.78 6.91 13.48
CA ALA A 169 -9.63 6.22 12.51
C ALA A 169 -10.75 5.44 13.20
N ALA A 170 -11.91 5.41 12.55
CA ALA A 170 -13.06 4.62 12.98
C ALA A 170 -13.62 3.85 11.78
N TYR A 171 -13.93 2.58 12.01
CA TYR A 171 -14.41 1.65 10.99
C TYR A 171 -15.77 1.10 11.39
N ASP A 172 -16.71 1.08 10.45
CA ASP A 172 -18.00 0.40 10.64
C ASP A 172 -17.90 -1.11 10.34
N ALA A 173 -18.97 -1.86 10.62
CA ALA A 173 -19.01 -3.31 10.44
C ALA A 173 -18.91 -3.78 8.96
N SER A 174 -18.81 -2.86 7.99
CA SER A 174 -18.48 -3.14 6.58
C SER A 174 -17.00 -2.97 6.24
N GLN A 175 -16.19 -2.48 7.18
CA GLN A 175 -14.77 -2.17 6.95
C GLN A 175 -13.82 -2.92 7.88
N PHE A 176 -14.35 -3.67 8.84
CA PHE A 176 -13.57 -4.57 9.68
C PHE A 176 -14.29 -5.90 9.92
N CYS A 177 -13.55 -6.89 10.38
CA CYS A 177 -14.10 -8.12 10.93
C CYS A 177 -13.19 -8.68 12.02
N PHE A 178 -13.75 -9.46 12.94
CA PHE A 178 -13.00 -10.21 13.95
C PHE A 178 -12.90 -11.68 13.58
N GLU A 179 -11.81 -12.34 13.95
CA GLU A 179 -11.69 -13.79 13.83
C GLU A 179 -10.69 -14.38 14.82
N ASN A 180 -10.92 -15.63 15.20
CA ASN A 180 -9.94 -16.41 15.95
C ASN A 180 -8.90 -16.96 14.98
N VAL A 181 -7.65 -16.50 15.12
CA VAL A 181 -6.50 -17.01 14.39
C VAL A 181 -5.91 -18.18 15.16
N LEU A 182 -5.86 -19.34 14.50
CA LEU A 182 -5.29 -20.57 15.03
C LEU A 182 -3.95 -20.83 14.35
N LYS A 183 -2.86 -20.70 15.09
CA LYS A 183 -1.52 -21.06 14.61
C LYS A 183 -1.20 -22.50 15.05
N ALA A 184 -0.89 -23.35 14.09
CA ALA A 184 -0.50 -24.72 14.37
C ALA A 184 0.93 -24.74 14.92
N GLU A 185 1.10 -24.95 16.22
CA GLU A 185 2.42 -25.16 16.81
C GLU A 185 2.90 -26.61 16.63
N THR A 186 4.21 -26.77 16.48
CA THR A 186 4.92 -28.05 16.57
C THR A 186 4.89 -28.57 18.01
N GLY A 187 3.74 -29.05 18.44
CA GLY A 187 3.49 -29.48 19.83
C GLY A 187 2.05 -29.92 20.12
N GLY A 188 1.12 -29.69 19.18
CA GLY A 188 -0.25 -30.24 19.22
C GLY A 188 -1.31 -29.35 19.88
N VAL A 189 -0.91 -28.24 20.53
CA VAL A 189 -1.86 -27.24 21.03
C VAL A 189 -1.80 -26.03 20.10
N ALA A 190 -2.89 -25.76 19.38
CA ALA A 190 -3.00 -24.56 18.56
C ALA A 190 -3.25 -23.35 19.47
N GLU A 191 -2.39 -22.33 19.39
CA GLU A 191 -2.63 -21.06 20.06
C GLU A 191 -3.83 -20.36 19.41
N LYS A 192 -4.83 -20.00 20.22
CA LYS A 192 -6.03 -19.26 19.80
C LYS A 192 -5.85 -17.80 20.17
N VAL A 193 -5.83 -16.93 19.18
CA VAL A 193 -5.76 -15.49 19.39
C VAL A 193 -6.85 -14.78 18.61
N LEU A 194 -7.65 -13.95 19.28
CA LEU A 194 -8.65 -13.12 18.61
C LEU A 194 -7.95 -11.93 17.94
N ARG A 195 -8.24 -11.71 16.67
CA ARG A 195 -7.66 -10.62 15.88
C ARG A 195 -8.75 -9.83 15.18
N ALA A 196 -8.54 -8.52 15.09
CA ALA A 196 -9.28 -7.64 14.22
C ALA A 196 -8.56 -7.54 12.87
N PHE A 197 -9.33 -7.56 11.79
CA PHE A 197 -8.87 -7.33 10.43
C PHE A 197 -9.59 -6.10 9.90
N ILE A 198 -8.83 -5.10 9.43
CA ILE A 198 -9.38 -3.90 8.79
C ILE A 198 -9.13 -3.97 7.29
N CYS A 199 -10.03 -3.40 6.50
CA CYS A 199 -9.81 -3.31 5.06
C CYS A 199 -8.80 -2.21 4.75
N PHE A 200 -7.94 -2.46 3.76
CA PHE A 200 -7.27 -1.34 3.12
C PHE A 200 -8.35 -0.42 2.55
N PRO A 201 -8.27 0.90 2.78
CA PRO A 201 -9.13 1.82 2.06
C PRO A 201 -8.91 1.51 0.57
N GLU A 202 -10.01 1.44 -0.19
CA GLU A 202 -9.89 1.53 -1.63
C GLU A 202 -9.18 2.85 -1.89
N VAL A 203 -7.87 2.76 -2.10
CA VAL A 203 -7.23 3.66 -3.02
C VAL A 203 -7.95 3.33 -4.32
N THR A 204 -9.05 4.05 -4.59
CA THR A 204 -9.29 4.52 -5.95
C THR A 204 -7.92 4.97 -6.37
N GLU A 205 -7.34 4.29 -7.35
CA GLU A 205 -6.01 4.57 -7.82
C GLU A 205 -6.00 6.00 -8.36
N THR A 206 -5.95 7.00 -7.50
CA THR A 206 -5.29 8.26 -7.80
C THR A 206 -3.83 7.88 -7.67
N GLU A 207 -3.38 7.24 -8.75
CA GLU A 207 -2.03 7.01 -9.21
C GLU A 207 -1.03 8.09 -8.71
N ASP A 208 -1.47 9.32 -8.51
CA ASP A 208 -0.69 10.49 -8.12
C ASP A 208 0.31 10.30 -6.97
N ARG A 209 0.00 9.60 -5.88
CA ARG A 209 0.96 9.47 -4.75
C ARG A 209 1.98 8.36 -4.92
N MET A 210 1.62 7.25 -5.57
CA MET A 210 2.58 6.17 -5.90
C MET A 210 3.35 6.43 -7.19
N ILE A 211 2.89 7.32 -8.07
CA ILE A 211 3.56 7.64 -9.33
C ILE A 211 4.59 8.78 -9.19
N VAL A 212 4.39 9.76 -8.29
CA VAL A 212 5.33 10.89 -8.17
C VAL A 212 6.75 10.43 -7.80
N TYR A 213 6.88 9.43 -6.94
CA TYR A 213 8.18 8.89 -6.52
C TYR A 213 8.96 8.20 -7.68
N PRO A 214 8.39 7.23 -8.42
CA PRO A 214 9.05 6.63 -9.57
C PRO A 214 9.29 7.63 -10.71
N ILE A 215 8.39 8.59 -10.95
CA ILE A 215 8.64 9.66 -11.93
C ILE A 215 9.87 10.50 -11.54
N GLY A 216 9.97 10.93 -10.28
CA GLY A 216 11.12 11.69 -9.80
C GLY A 216 12.45 10.93 -9.95
N MET A 217 12.44 9.62 -9.71
CA MET A 217 13.61 8.76 -9.92
C MET A 217 13.96 8.60 -11.41
N ILE A 218 12.97 8.37 -12.28
CA ILE A 218 13.18 8.23 -13.73
C ILE A 218 13.73 9.52 -14.33
N ILE A 219 13.20 10.69 -13.94
CA ILE A 219 13.70 11.98 -14.40
C ILE A 219 15.14 12.21 -13.94
N SER A 220 15.51 11.74 -12.75
CA SER A 220 16.86 11.91 -12.19
C SER A 220 17.93 11.03 -12.84
N MET A 221 17.58 9.84 -13.36
CA MET A 221 18.50 8.92 -14.03
C MET A 221 19.32 9.52 -15.19
N PRO A 222 18.73 10.25 -16.16
CA PRO A 222 19.51 10.86 -17.24
C PRO A 222 20.48 11.94 -16.74
N PHE A 223 20.13 12.69 -15.69
CA PHE A 223 21.06 13.66 -15.08
C PHE A 223 22.23 12.97 -14.38
N LEU A 224 21.98 11.85 -13.68
CA LEU A 224 23.03 11.02 -13.08
C LEU A 224 23.94 10.41 -14.16
N LEU A 225 23.38 9.91 -15.26
CA LEU A 225 24.15 9.37 -16.38
C LEU A 225 25.00 10.46 -17.07
N ALA A 226 24.44 11.64 -17.29
CA ALA A 226 25.18 12.78 -17.84
C ALA A 226 26.36 13.18 -16.93
N THR A 227 26.13 13.20 -15.62
CA THR A 227 27.17 13.45 -14.62
C THR A 227 28.27 12.40 -14.72
N PHE A 228 27.91 11.12 -14.78
CA PHE A 228 28.88 10.04 -14.95
C PHE A 228 29.72 10.20 -16.24
N ILE A 229 29.09 10.54 -17.37
CA ILE A 229 29.77 10.73 -18.66
C ILE A 229 30.74 11.93 -18.61
N VAL A 230 30.31 13.07 -18.10
CA VAL A 230 31.15 14.28 -18.00
C VAL A 230 32.38 14.02 -17.13
N TYR A 231 32.20 13.39 -15.98
CA TYR A 231 33.33 13.07 -15.10
C TYR A 231 34.22 11.96 -15.67
N SER A 232 33.71 11.10 -16.55
CA SER A 232 34.52 10.05 -17.22
C SER A 232 35.54 10.58 -18.23
N LEU A 233 35.43 11.86 -18.64
CA LEU A 233 36.36 12.49 -19.57
C LEU A 233 37.78 12.51 -19.00
N PRO A 234 38.80 12.15 -19.81
CA PRO A 234 40.18 12.00 -19.36
C PRO A 234 40.77 13.26 -18.73
N GLU A 235 40.26 14.44 -19.11
CA GLU A 235 40.67 15.75 -18.62
C GLU A 235 40.21 16.03 -17.16
N LEU A 236 39.18 15.33 -16.66
CA LEU A 236 38.62 15.51 -15.31
C LEU A 236 38.82 14.31 -14.38
N ARG A 237 39.65 13.33 -14.75
CA ARG A 237 39.97 12.12 -13.95
C ARG A 237 40.90 12.40 -12.77
N ASN A 238 40.70 13.52 -12.07
CA ASN A 238 41.34 13.88 -10.83
C ASN A 238 40.86 12.97 -9.69
N LEU A 239 41.60 12.91 -8.58
CA LEU A 239 41.28 12.09 -7.41
C LEU A 239 39.83 12.31 -6.92
N HIS A 240 39.39 13.57 -6.94
CA HIS A 240 38.02 13.99 -6.62
C HIS A 240 36.98 13.47 -7.62
N GLY A 241 37.28 13.50 -8.92
CA GLY A 241 36.38 12.99 -9.96
C GLY A 241 36.17 11.48 -9.88
N LYS A 242 37.17 10.71 -9.44
CA LYS A 242 37.03 9.25 -9.26
C LYS A 242 36.07 8.87 -8.14
N ASN A 243 36.09 9.61 -7.02
CA ASN A 243 35.18 9.39 -5.91
C ASN A 243 33.73 9.77 -6.28
N LEU A 244 33.56 10.88 -7.01
CA LEU A 244 32.25 11.29 -7.49
C LEU A 244 31.68 10.30 -8.52
N MET A 245 32.52 9.71 -9.37
CA MET A 245 32.09 8.70 -10.35
C MET A 245 31.56 7.42 -9.68
N SER A 246 32.19 6.94 -8.59
CA SER A 246 31.71 5.76 -7.88
C SER A 246 30.40 6.03 -7.14
N GLU A 247 30.25 7.21 -6.55
CA GLU A 247 29.02 7.65 -5.90
C GLU A 247 27.83 7.74 -6.88
N VAL A 248 28.03 8.38 -8.02
CA VAL A 248 26.98 8.52 -9.04
C VAL A 248 26.61 7.16 -9.65
N ALA A 249 27.58 6.25 -9.86
CA ALA A 249 27.31 4.91 -10.34
C ALA A 249 26.51 4.06 -9.33
N ALA A 250 26.79 4.23 -8.03
CA ALA A 250 26.04 3.60 -6.95
C ALA A 250 24.58 4.09 -6.93
N LEU A 251 24.36 5.41 -6.99
CA LEU A 251 23.03 6.02 -7.03
C LEU A 251 22.24 5.59 -8.26
N LEU A 252 22.86 5.55 -9.44
CA LEU A 252 22.23 5.08 -10.67
C LEU A 252 21.78 3.61 -10.55
N THR A 253 22.64 2.75 -9.98
CA THR A 253 22.31 1.34 -9.75
C THR A 253 21.15 1.17 -8.77
N ALA A 254 21.16 1.94 -7.68
CA ALA A 254 20.09 1.92 -6.68
C ALA A 254 18.74 2.36 -7.28
N TYR A 255 18.72 3.41 -8.10
CA TYR A 255 17.50 3.90 -8.75
C TYR A 255 16.95 2.90 -9.75
N ILE A 256 17.81 2.19 -10.50
CA ILE A 256 17.36 1.14 -11.42
C ILE A 256 16.66 0.02 -10.63
N VAL A 257 17.25 -0.44 -9.53
CA VAL A 257 16.64 -1.48 -8.70
C VAL A 257 15.30 -0.99 -8.12
N LEU A 258 15.24 0.22 -7.57
CA LEU A 258 14.01 0.77 -6.98
C LEU A 258 12.88 0.93 -8.01
N VAL A 259 13.19 1.41 -9.22
CA VAL A 259 12.20 1.55 -10.29
C VAL A 259 11.71 0.18 -10.74
N THR A 260 12.60 -0.81 -10.86
CA THR A 260 12.19 -2.18 -11.23
C THR A 260 11.29 -2.83 -10.18
N THR A 261 11.54 -2.63 -8.89
CA THR A 261 10.68 -3.20 -7.84
C THR A 261 9.33 -2.49 -7.75
N GLN A 262 9.29 -1.19 -8.00
CA GLN A 262 8.05 -0.41 -7.98
C GLN A 262 7.15 -0.67 -9.20
N LEU A 263 7.72 -0.74 -10.40
CA LEU A 263 6.92 -0.96 -11.63
C LEU A 263 6.55 -2.43 -11.86
N ALA A 264 7.42 -3.37 -11.47
CA ALA A 264 7.19 -4.79 -11.73
C ALA A 264 6.74 -5.58 -10.50
N GLY A 265 6.46 -4.92 -9.37
CA GLY A 265 6.06 -5.57 -8.12
C GLY A 265 4.86 -6.53 -8.25
N HIS A 266 3.94 -6.29 -9.18
CA HIS A 266 2.79 -7.17 -9.46
C HIS A 266 3.10 -8.33 -10.42
N ALA A 267 4.17 -8.27 -11.20
CA ALA A 267 4.53 -9.26 -12.22
C ALA A 267 5.75 -10.12 -11.83
N ILE A 268 6.38 -9.85 -10.68
CA ILE A 268 7.56 -10.56 -10.18
C ILE A 268 7.12 -11.73 -9.30
N SER A 269 7.58 -12.94 -9.62
CA SER A 269 7.37 -14.14 -8.78
C SER A 269 8.10 -14.03 -7.44
N ASP A 270 7.55 -14.60 -6.37
CA ASP A 270 8.12 -14.58 -5.01
C ASP A 270 9.60 -15.03 -4.97
N SER A 271 9.97 -15.99 -5.83
CA SER A 271 11.35 -16.48 -5.98
C SER A 271 12.32 -15.42 -6.49
N LEU A 272 11.89 -14.58 -7.42
CA LEU A 272 12.68 -13.48 -7.95
C LEU A 272 12.70 -12.31 -6.95
N CYS A 273 11.59 -12.01 -6.29
CA CYS A 273 11.53 -11.00 -5.23
C CYS A 273 12.51 -11.29 -4.09
N VAL A 274 12.55 -12.53 -3.59
CA VAL A 274 13.49 -12.97 -2.55
C VAL A 274 14.93 -12.95 -3.07
N THR A 275 15.16 -13.30 -4.34
CA THR A 275 16.50 -13.28 -4.94
C THR A 275 17.01 -11.85 -5.17
N PHE A 276 16.16 -10.94 -5.64
CA PHE A 276 16.47 -9.52 -5.78
C PHE A 276 16.63 -8.84 -4.41
N GLY A 277 15.81 -9.17 -3.41
CA GLY A 277 15.95 -8.66 -2.05
C GLY A 277 17.25 -9.10 -1.38
N LYS A 278 17.57 -10.39 -1.45
CA LYS A 278 18.85 -10.94 -0.94
C LYS A 278 20.05 -10.38 -1.71
N ASN A 279 19.97 -10.30 -3.04
CA ASN A 279 21.06 -9.78 -3.88
C ASN A 279 21.17 -8.25 -3.84
N CYS A 280 20.14 -7.50 -3.47
CA CYS A 280 20.21 -6.06 -3.24
C CYS A 280 20.98 -5.75 -1.96
N SER A 281 20.73 -6.53 -0.90
CA SER A 281 21.52 -6.45 0.34
C SER A 281 22.98 -6.86 0.11
N ILE A 282 23.24 -7.82 -0.79
CA ILE A 282 24.59 -8.33 -1.12
C ILE A 282 25.31 -7.44 -2.15
N LYS A 283 24.62 -6.78 -3.09
CA LYS A 283 25.22 -5.84 -4.05
C LYS A 283 25.57 -4.48 -3.42
N CYS A 284 24.97 -4.13 -2.29
CA CYS A 284 25.49 -3.07 -1.43
C CYS A 284 26.95 -3.36 -1.04
N SER A 285 27.32 -4.64 -0.81
CA SER A 285 28.72 -5.03 -0.57
C SER A 285 29.60 -4.93 -1.82
N ILE A 286 29.11 -5.19 -3.03
CA ILE A 286 29.92 -5.01 -4.26
C ILE A 286 30.18 -3.54 -4.55
N VAL A 287 29.19 -2.68 -4.30
CA VAL A 287 29.37 -1.22 -4.37
C VAL A 287 30.28 -0.75 -3.24
N LEU A 288 30.21 -1.35 -2.04
CA LEU A 288 31.14 -1.12 -0.94
C LEU A 288 32.55 -1.63 -1.26
N GLU A 289 32.71 -2.73 -1.99
CA GLU A 289 34.00 -3.26 -2.49
C GLU A 289 34.60 -2.38 -3.59
N LEU A 290 33.75 -1.85 -4.48
CA LEU A 290 34.14 -0.84 -5.48
C LEU A 290 34.47 0.52 -4.83
N CYS A 291 33.77 0.90 -3.76
CA CYS A 291 34.06 2.09 -2.95
C CYS A 291 35.31 1.93 -2.09
N THR A 292 35.53 0.77 -1.47
CA THR A 292 36.75 0.47 -0.67
C THR A 292 37.98 0.30 -1.55
N SER A 293 37.84 -0.23 -2.77
CA SER A 293 38.94 -0.24 -3.76
C SER A 293 39.26 1.17 -4.28
N SER A 294 38.28 2.06 -4.43
CA SER A 294 38.54 3.47 -4.77
C SER A 294 39.09 4.28 -3.58
N LEU A 295 38.62 4.05 -2.35
CA LEU A 295 39.17 4.61 -1.10
C LEU A 295 40.61 4.13 -0.82
N SER A 296 40.94 2.88 -1.09
CA SER A 296 42.31 2.34 -0.93
C SER A 296 43.27 2.88 -2.01
N VAL A 297 42.80 3.12 -3.23
CA VAL A 297 43.56 3.85 -4.27
C VAL A 297 43.77 5.32 -3.91
N VAL A 298 42.76 5.97 -3.31
CA VAL A 298 42.86 7.36 -2.79
C VAL A 298 43.83 7.43 -1.60
N SER A 299 43.74 6.51 -0.65
CA SER A 299 44.66 6.36 0.49
C SER A 299 46.10 6.14 0.04
N SER A 300 46.32 5.28 -0.96
CA SER A 300 47.65 5.02 -1.52
C SER A 300 48.21 6.27 -2.20
N SER A 301 47.39 6.98 -2.97
CA SER A 301 47.79 8.21 -3.67
C SER A 301 48.10 9.38 -2.71
N LEU A 302 47.35 9.49 -1.61
CA LEU A 302 47.61 10.45 -0.53
C LEU A 302 48.90 10.09 0.25
N GLY A 303 49.17 8.79 0.44
CA GLY A 303 50.42 8.28 1.01
C GLY A 303 51.65 8.55 0.13
N TYR A 304 51.52 8.56 -1.20
CA TYR A 304 52.59 8.97 -2.11
C TYR A 304 52.84 10.49 -2.12
N LEU A 305 51.80 11.31 -1.92
CA LEU A 305 51.90 12.78 -1.82
C LEU A 305 52.46 13.25 -0.46
N LEU A 306 52.30 12.45 0.60
CA LEU A 306 52.81 12.74 1.95
C LEU A 306 54.16 12.06 2.24
N SER A 307 54.73 11.29 1.31
CA SER A 307 56.05 10.66 1.48
C SER A 307 57.16 11.64 1.03
N PRO A 308 58.10 12.03 1.90
CA PRO A 308 59.17 12.95 1.54
C PRO A 308 60.16 12.29 0.56
N PRO A 309 60.76 13.05 -0.39
CA PRO A 309 61.64 12.49 -1.41
C PRO A 309 62.94 11.94 -0.78
N LYS A 310 63.17 10.64 -0.95
CA LYS A 310 64.46 10.00 -0.63
C LYS A 310 65.41 10.13 -1.81
N HIS A 311 66.31 11.11 -1.77
CA HIS A 311 67.76 10.96 -1.94
C HIS A 311 68.45 12.31 -2.17
N LEU A 312 69.16 12.81 -1.15
CA LEU A 312 70.45 13.46 -1.34
C LEU A 312 71.26 13.31 -0.05
N SER A 313 72.42 12.66 -0.13
CA SER A 313 73.34 12.50 0.99
C SER A 313 74.12 13.80 1.22
N LEU A 314 74.23 14.26 2.47
CA LEU A 314 75.40 14.96 3.01
C LEU A 314 75.24 15.14 4.53
N THR A 315 76.02 14.34 5.27
CA THR A 315 76.85 14.65 6.45
C THR A 315 76.36 15.52 7.63
N HIS A 316 76.69 15.01 8.83
CA HIS A 316 76.88 15.63 10.16
C HIS A 316 75.70 15.75 11.18
N TYR A 317 75.72 14.79 12.12
CA TYR A 317 75.54 14.85 13.58
C TYR A 317 75.60 16.25 14.28
N PRO A 318 75.12 16.44 15.54
CA PRO A 318 73.80 16.11 16.12
C PRO A 318 73.28 17.16 17.19
N VAL A 319 72.20 16.81 17.91
CA VAL A 319 71.87 17.18 19.33
C VAL A 319 71.30 18.59 19.69
N SER A 320 70.06 18.53 20.21
CA SER A 320 69.37 19.28 21.29
C SER A 320 69.66 20.77 21.59
N GLN A 321 68.60 21.58 21.73
CA GLN A 321 68.06 22.13 23.00
C GLN A 321 67.19 23.38 22.76
N TYR A 322 66.06 23.43 23.48
CA TYR A 322 65.38 24.58 24.14
C TYR A 322 65.40 26.01 23.55
N TYR A 323 64.20 26.62 23.51
CA TYR A 323 63.75 27.92 24.10
C TYR A 323 62.59 28.47 23.23
N GLU A 324 61.32 28.46 23.64
CA GLU A 324 60.61 29.30 24.62
C GLU A 324 60.29 30.74 24.13
N ILE A 325 59.05 31.17 24.41
CA ILE A 325 58.57 32.56 24.65
C ILE A 325 58.09 33.42 23.44
N LYS A 326 56.75 33.39 23.28
CA LYS A 326 55.77 34.51 23.39
C LYS A 326 55.62 35.65 22.35
N GLU A 327 54.33 36.01 22.27
CA GLU A 327 53.66 37.32 22.09
C GLU A 327 53.35 37.79 20.66
N LEU A 328 52.04 37.85 20.34
CA LEU A 328 51.29 39.11 20.23
C LEU A 328 49.79 38.80 19.98
N GLY A 329 48.93 39.25 20.90
CA GLY A 329 47.46 39.35 20.71
C GLY A 329 46.63 38.45 21.62
#